data_AF-A0A7J5D5V5-F1
#
_entry.id   AF-A0A7J5D5V5-F1
#
_cell.length_a   1.000
_cell.length_b   1.000
_cell.length_c   1.000
_cell.angle_alpha   90.00
_cell.angle_beta   90.00
_cell.angle_gamma   90.00
#
_symmetry.space_group_name_H-M   'P 1'
#
loop_
_entity.id
_entity.type
_entity.pdbx_description
1 polymer ?
#
loop_
_entity_poly.entity_id
_entity_poly.type
_entity_poly.pdbx_seq_one_letter_code
_entity_poly.pdbx_strand_id
1 'polypeptide(L)'
;MAGFIAAGIAIAICVAGDRAAKRREMVFRDRYGSFEGFRGQVDPERIRGVRRRSGDVAAIKAVREEHPCVSLVTAKRYVDELPV
;
A
#
# COMPACT_ATOMS: atom_id res chain seq x y z
N MET A 1 -41.62 9.31 -12.19
CA MET A 1 -40.76 9.09 -13.38
C MET A 1 -39.68 10.17 -13.40
N ALA A 2 -38.47 9.79 -13.86
CA ALA A 2 -37.26 10.60 -14.06
C ALA A 2 -36.55 11.06 -12.76
N GLY A 3 -35.36 10.58 -12.37
CA GLY A 3 -34.33 9.82 -13.08
C GLY A 3 -33.18 10.75 -13.47
N PHE A 4 -32.04 10.60 -12.77
CA PHE A 4 -30.65 10.99 -13.11
C PHE A 4 -30.43 12.50 -13.40
N ILE A 5 -29.49 13.19 -12.78
CA ILE A 5 -28.05 13.11 -13.10
C ILE A 5 -27.28 13.64 -11.88
N ALA A 6 -26.57 12.75 -11.19
CA ALA A 6 -25.49 13.10 -10.25
C ALA A 6 -24.28 12.21 -10.57
N ALA A 7 -23.78 12.30 -11.80
CA ALA A 7 -22.63 11.54 -12.28
C ALA A 7 -21.69 12.46 -13.08
N GLY A 8 -21.17 13.50 -12.43
CA GLY A 8 -20.29 14.49 -13.07
C GLY A 8 -18.88 14.58 -12.50
N ILE A 9 -18.60 13.98 -11.33
CA ILE A 9 -17.35 14.22 -10.59
C ILE A 9 -16.68 12.88 -10.24
N ALA A 10 -16.24 12.11 -11.24
CA ALA A 10 -15.45 10.90 -10.96
C ALA A 10 -14.30 10.64 -11.96
N ILE A 11 -14.30 11.29 -13.13
CA ILE A 11 -13.42 10.86 -14.23
C ILE A 11 -12.03 11.53 -14.18
N ALA A 12 -11.89 12.69 -13.53
CA ALA A 12 -10.61 13.42 -13.48
C ALA A 12 -9.55 12.82 -12.52
N ILE A 13 -9.93 11.94 -11.58
CA ILE A 13 -9.00 11.36 -10.59
C ILE A 13 -8.18 10.21 -11.19
N CYS A 14 -8.70 9.52 -12.21
CA CYS A 14 -8.06 8.32 -12.77
C CYS A 14 -6.70 8.61 -13.43
N VAL A 15 -6.53 9.76 -14.08
CA VAL A 15 -5.31 10.04 -14.88
C VAL A 15 -4.12 10.49 -14.00
N ALA A 16 -4.39 11.22 -12.91
CA ALA A 16 -3.36 11.60 -11.95
C ALA A 16 -2.91 10.40 -11.08
N GLY A 17 -3.85 9.51 -10.76
CA GLY A 17 -3.58 8.26 -10.04
C GLY A 17 -2.63 7.33 -10.81
N ASP A 18 -2.82 7.20 -12.14
CA ASP A 18 -2.04 6.28 -12.98
C ASP A 18 -0.55 6.68 -13.05
N ARG A 19 -0.26 7.98 -13.21
CA ARG A 19 1.14 8.48 -13.21
C ARG A 19 1.79 8.33 -11.84
N ALA A 20 1.06 8.62 -10.76
CA ALA A 20 1.59 8.48 -9.40
C ALA A 20 1.82 7.00 -9.04
N ALA A 21 0.93 6.11 -9.45
CA ALA A 21 1.06 4.67 -9.27
C ALA A 21 2.26 4.12 -10.06
N LYS A 22 2.39 4.48 -11.34
CA LYS A 22 3.56 4.11 -12.16
C LYS A 22 4.86 4.62 -11.57
N ARG A 23 4.88 5.87 -11.08
CA ARG A 23 6.07 6.43 -10.42
C ARG A 23 6.43 5.65 -9.15
N ARG A 24 5.45 5.30 -8.32
CA ARG A 24 5.66 4.49 -7.12
C ARG A 24 6.13 3.08 -7.45
N GLU A 25 5.60 2.47 -8.51
CA GLU A 25 6.05 1.15 -8.97
C GLU A 25 7.51 1.20 -9.44
N MET A 26 7.89 2.22 -10.22
CA MET A 26 9.28 2.42 -10.63
C MET A 26 10.20 2.60 -9.41
N VAL A 27 9.82 3.45 -8.45
CA VAL A 27 10.60 3.67 -7.22
C VAL A 27 10.65 2.41 -6.35
N PHE A 28 9.57 1.63 -6.30
CA PHE A 28 9.54 0.36 -5.58
C PHE A 28 10.53 -0.64 -6.21
N ARG A 29 10.52 -0.75 -7.54
CA ARG A 29 11.43 -1.63 -8.27
C ARG A 29 12.88 -1.17 -8.15
N ASP A 30 13.14 0.13 -8.24
CA ASP A 30 14.47 0.72 -8.05
C ASP A 30 15.02 0.45 -6.64
N ARG A 31 14.17 0.65 -5.60
CA ARG A 31 14.59 0.55 -4.20
C ARG A 31 14.69 -0.87 -3.67
N TYR A 32 13.78 -1.75 -4.07
CA TYR A 32 13.64 -3.08 -3.50
C TYR A 32 13.84 -4.20 -4.51
N GLY A 33 13.78 -3.92 -5.82
CA GLY A 33 13.85 -4.90 -6.90
C GLY A 33 12.59 -5.75 -7.03
N SER A 34 12.20 -6.41 -5.94
CA SER A 34 11.10 -7.36 -5.88
C SER A 34 10.37 -7.29 -4.54
N PHE A 35 9.27 -8.05 -4.44
CA PHE A 35 8.59 -8.22 -3.17
C PHE A 35 9.48 -8.89 -2.09
N GLU A 36 10.33 -9.84 -2.47
CA GLU A 36 11.25 -10.48 -1.51
C GLU A 36 12.35 -9.53 -1.04
N GLY A 37 12.88 -8.70 -1.95
CA GLY A 37 13.85 -7.66 -1.57
C GLY A 37 13.23 -6.62 -0.64
N PHE A 38 11.95 -6.29 -0.84
CA PHE A 38 11.18 -5.47 0.11
C PHE A 38 11.00 -6.20 1.45
N ARG A 39 10.57 -7.46 1.44
CA ARG A 39 10.35 -8.27 2.65
C ARG A 39 11.62 -8.36 3.52
N GLY A 40 12.79 -8.46 2.90
CA GLY A 40 14.07 -8.48 3.60
C GLY A 40 14.50 -7.14 4.22
N GLN A 41 13.89 -6.02 3.82
CA GLN A 41 14.21 -4.69 4.35
C GLN A 41 13.21 -4.18 5.40
N VAL A 42 12.05 -4.82 5.55
CA VAL A 42 11.08 -4.47 6.60
C VAL A 42 11.46 -5.17 7.90
N ASP A 43 11.40 -4.47 9.03
CA ASP A 43 11.55 -5.07 10.37
C ASP A 43 10.29 -5.89 10.74
N PRO A 44 10.35 -7.24 10.69
CA PRO A 44 9.17 -8.07 10.91
C PRO A 44 8.75 -8.12 12.38
N GLU A 45 9.65 -7.88 13.33
CA GLU A 45 9.33 -7.89 14.76
C GLU A 45 8.58 -6.60 15.14
N ARG A 46 9.03 -5.46 14.63
CA ARG A 46 8.33 -4.18 14.79
C ARG A 46 6.90 -4.25 14.25
N ILE A 47 6.73 -4.73 13.01
CA ILE A 47 5.41 -4.79 12.37
C ILE A 47 4.50 -5.80 13.09
N ARG A 48 5.01 -6.97 13.52
CA ARG A 48 4.24 -7.89 14.36
C ARG A 48 3.84 -7.25 15.69
N GLY A 49 4.73 -6.49 16.33
CA GLY A 49 4.42 -5.74 17.54
C GLY A 49 3.29 -4.74 17.35
N VAL A 50 3.30 -3.98 16.24
CA VAL A 50 2.20 -3.06 15.90
C VAL A 50 0.91 -3.83 15.63
N ARG A 51 0.97 -4.93 14.86
CA ARG A 51 -0.19 -5.78 14.55
C ARG A 51 -0.86 -6.29 15.82
N ARG A 52 -0.09 -6.83 16.77
CA ARG A 52 -0.61 -7.36 18.04
C ARG A 52 -1.20 -6.28 18.93
N ARG A 53 -0.62 -5.07 18.95
CA ARG A 53 -1.09 -3.96 19.80
C ARG A 53 -2.27 -3.18 19.20
N SER A 54 -2.32 -3.06 17.88
CA SER A 54 -3.16 -2.06 17.21
C SER A 54 -3.90 -2.58 15.98
N GLY A 55 -3.75 -3.87 15.67
CA GLY A 55 -4.47 -4.57 14.60
C GLY A 55 -3.83 -4.43 13.22
N ASP A 56 -4.42 -5.13 12.24
CA ASP A 56 -3.89 -5.26 10.89
C ASP A 56 -3.78 -3.92 10.16
N VAL A 57 -4.78 -3.05 10.30
CA VAL A 57 -4.79 -1.74 9.63
C VAL A 57 -3.64 -0.87 10.10
N ALA A 58 -3.31 -0.91 11.40
CA ALA A 58 -2.19 -0.17 11.96
C ALA A 58 -0.85 -0.74 11.47
N ALA A 59 -0.73 -2.07 11.37
CA ALA A 59 0.46 -2.71 10.81
C ALA A 59 0.67 -2.34 9.34
N ILE A 60 -0.38 -2.36 8.52
CA ILE A 60 -0.33 -1.96 7.10
C ILE A 60 0.08 -0.49 6.96
N LYS A 61 -0.43 0.39 7.83
CA LYS A 61 -0.04 1.81 7.86
C LYS A 61 1.43 1.97 8.24
N ALA A 62 1.89 1.29 9.30
CA ALA A 62 3.27 1.35 9.75
C ALA A 62 4.27 0.92 8.65
N VAL A 63 3.94 -0.11 7.88
CA VAL A 63 4.74 -0.54 6.70
C VAL A 63 4.83 0.59 5.67
N ARG A 64 3.71 1.28 5.37
CA ARG A 64 3.69 2.34 4.36
C ARG A 64 4.27 3.67 4.85
N GLU A 65 4.28 3.92 6.15
CA GLU A 65 4.98 5.05 6.76
C GLU A 65 6.49 4.89 6.63
N GLU A 66 7.00 3.69 6.90
CA GLU A 66 8.43 3.37 6.77
C GLU A 66 8.86 3.19 5.31
N HIS A 67 7.96 2.69 4.46
CA HIS A 67 8.20 2.44 3.04
C HIS A 67 7.12 3.10 2.14
N PRO A 68 7.19 4.43 1.91
CA PRO A 68 6.11 5.19 1.24
C PRO A 68 5.83 4.82 -0.22
N CYS A 69 6.82 4.24 -0.90
CA CYS A 69 6.70 3.77 -2.28
C CYS A 69 5.93 2.43 -2.39
N VAL A 70 5.67 1.74 -1.27
CA VAL A 70 4.96 0.46 -1.24
C VAL A 70 3.47 0.69 -1.48
N SER A 71 2.93 -0.08 -2.42
CA SER A 71 1.49 -0.06 -2.70
C SER A 71 0.70 -0.62 -1.51
N LEU A 72 -0.57 -0.21 -1.38
CA LEU A 72 -1.44 -0.74 -0.33
C LEU A 72 -1.58 -2.27 -0.42
N VAL A 73 -1.69 -2.81 -1.63
CA VAL A 73 -1.83 -4.26 -1.87
C VAL A 73 -0.57 -5.00 -1.43
N THR A 74 0.61 -4.46 -1.75
CA THR A 74 1.90 -5.04 -1.35
C THR A 74 2.07 -5.01 0.18
N ALA A 75 1.72 -3.90 0.82
CA ALA A 75 1.78 -3.77 2.28
C ALA A 75 0.81 -4.72 2.98
N LYS A 76 -0.43 -4.83 2.46
CA LYS A 76 -1.42 -5.81 2.95
C LYS A 76 -0.88 -7.23 2.82
N ARG A 77 -0.39 -7.61 1.64
CA ARG A 77 0.20 -8.93 1.39
C ARG A 77 1.30 -9.25 2.38
N TYR A 78 2.21 -8.31 2.63
CA TYR A 78 3.28 -8.51 3.61
C TYR A 78 2.74 -8.77 5.02
N VAL A 79 1.77 -7.98 5.48
CA VAL A 79 1.17 -8.16 6.82
C VAL A 79 0.41 -9.48 6.92
N ASP A 80 -0.29 -9.90 5.87
CA ASP A 80 -1.00 -11.19 5.81
C ASP A 80 -0.02 -12.38 5.85
N GLU A 81 1.15 -12.26 5.22
CA GLU A 81 2.20 -13.29 5.21
C GLU A 81 3.06 -13.31 6.48
N LEU A 82 2.86 -12.38 7.42
CA LEU A 82 3.55 -12.40 8.71
C LEU A 82 2.90 -13.45 9.63
N PRO A 83 3.69 -14.35 10.24
CA PRO A 83 3.18 -15.26 11.25
C PRO A 83 2.67 -14.47 12.46
N VAL A 84 1.57 -14.95 13.05
CA VAL A 84 0.91 -14.35 14.22
C VAL A 84 1.72 -14.52 15.50
#